data_AF-A0A812TX10-F1
#
_entry.id   AF-A0A812TX10-F1
#
_cell.length_a   1.000
_cell.length_b   1.000
_cell.length_c   1.000
_cell.angle_alpha   90.00
_cell.angle_beta   90.00
_cell.angle_gamma   90.00
#
_symmetry.space_group_name_H-M   'P 1'
#
loop_
_entity.id
_entity.type
_entity.pdbx_description
1 polymer ?
#
loop_
_entity_poly.entity_id
_entity_poly.type
_entity_poly.pdbx_seq_one_letter_code
_entity_poly.pdbx_strand_id
1 'polypeptide(L)'
;MPRGLCFALTLLGVLTAEASLVDVLTKVKTFRSAGVDLFSGLARELKTRKEDSSSKKAEDFNDNWLSVLGVQKGLTGLAKDFTLNYLGRESYHDRNGPLVDALKQVSSMLGDGLDEDELSSLLRQMKKVCFEGKRVFASGGSLHEMLSDLLELLESKGIQEALPHVLGASSQLKEALNYFSGPRVANEEL
;
A
#
# COMPACT_ATOMS: atom_id res chain seq x y z
N MET A 1 0.39 -20.25 -31.85
CA MET A 1 1.11 -18.97 -31.99
C MET A 1 0.57 -18.01 -30.94
N PRO A 2 1.40 -17.57 -29.96
CA PRO A 2 0.92 -16.84 -28.79
C PRO A 2 0.81 -15.34 -29.12
N ARG A 3 -0.35 -14.75 -28.88
CA ARG A 3 -0.53 -13.29 -28.83
C ARG A 3 -0.43 -12.87 -27.37
N GLY A 4 0.80 -12.48 -26.99
CA GLY A 4 1.08 -11.80 -25.73
C GLY A 4 0.68 -10.32 -25.76
N LEU A 5 0.82 -9.70 -24.59
CA LEU A 5 0.66 -8.27 -24.30
C LEU A 5 -0.76 -7.71 -24.44
N CYS A 6 -1.54 -7.72 -23.35
CA CYS A 6 -2.45 -6.60 -23.04
C CYS A 6 -3.09 -6.60 -21.64
N PHE A 7 -2.92 -7.63 -20.80
CA PHE A 7 -3.75 -7.76 -19.58
C PHE A 7 -3.18 -7.17 -18.27
N ALA A 8 -1.94 -6.66 -18.27
CA ALA A 8 -1.34 -6.07 -17.06
C ALA A 8 -1.88 -4.67 -16.70
N LEU A 9 -2.69 -4.08 -17.58
CA LEU A 9 -3.17 -2.70 -17.48
C LEU A 9 -4.61 -2.59 -16.94
N THR A 10 -5.34 -3.70 -16.82
CA THR A 10 -6.72 -3.74 -16.29
C THR A 10 -6.79 -3.77 -14.76
N LEU A 11 -5.66 -3.79 -14.07
CA LEU A 11 -5.61 -4.26 -12.67
C LEU A 11 -5.82 -3.24 -11.58
N LEU A 12 -6.00 -1.99 -11.96
CA LEU A 12 -6.16 -0.89 -11.00
C LEU A 12 -7.41 -0.05 -11.33
N GLY A 13 -8.34 -0.61 -12.12
CA GLY A 13 -9.56 0.08 -12.54
C GLY A 13 -10.65 -0.85 -13.06
N VAL A 14 -11.33 -1.56 -12.17
CA VAL A 14 -12.62 -2.23 -12.44
C VAL A 14 -13.40 -2.15 -11.11
N LEU A 15 -14.31 -1.20 -10.85
CA LEU A 15 -15.61 -0.96 -11.49
C LEU A 15 -16.12 0.49 -11.23
N THR A 16 -15.54 1.51 -11.87
CA THR A 16 -16.29 2.75 -12.16
C THR A 16 -15.98 3.17 -13.59
N ALA A 17 -17.02 3.45 -14.37
CA ALA A 17 -16.99 3.54 -15.84
C ALA A 17 -16.26 4.79 -16.42
N GLU A 18 -15.35 5.43 -15.68
CA GLU A 18 -14.74 6.70 -16.12
C GLU A 18 -13.24 6.85 -15.87
N ALA A 19 -12.58 5.95 -15.11
CA ALA A 19 -11.15 6.06 -14.92
C ALA A 19 -10.40 5.59 -16.17
N SER A 20 -9.78 6.52 -16.90
CA SER A 20 -8.99 6.15 -18.07
C SER A 20 -7.77 5.34 -17.62
N LEU A 21 -7.25 4.50 -18.51
CA LEU A 21 -6.03 3.74 -18.24
C LEU A 21 -4.84 4.66 -17.85
N VAL A 22 -4.83 5.88 -18.39
CA VAL A 22 -3.84 6.90 -18.08
C VAL A 22 -3.98 7.39 -16.64
N ASP A 23 -5.21 7.54 -16.13
CA ASP A 23 -5.44 7.93 -14.73
C ASP A 23 -4.95 6.85 -13.78
N VAL A 24 -5.28 5.59 -14.08
CA VAL A 24 -4.80 4.43 -13.35
C VAL A 24 -3.27 4.41 -13.26
N LEU A 25 -2.60 4.52 -14.42
CA LEU A 25 -1.14 4.55 -14.47
C LEU A 25 -0.54 5.73 -13.71
N THR A 26 -1.21 6.88 -13.77
CA THR A 26 -0.80 8.08 -13.02
C THR A 26 -0.88 7.83 -11.53
N LYS A 27 -1.97 7.22 -11.03
CA LYS A 27 -2.14 6.94 -9.60
C LYS A 27 -1.16 5.88 -9.08
N VAL A 28 -0.87 4.85 -9.87
CA VAL A 28 0.19 3.88 -9.55
C VAL A 28 1.55 4.56 -9.48
N LYS A 29 1.85 5.43 -10.44
CA LYS A 29 3.11 6.19 -10.43
C LYS A 29 3.20 7.07 -9.18
N THR A 30 2.13 7.79 -8.84
CA THR A 30 2.06 8.62 -7.63
C THR A 30 2.26 7.79 -6.36
N PHE A 31 1.55 6.65 -6.25
CA PHE A 31 1.72 5.72 -5.14
C PHE A 31 3.17 5.23 -5.01
N ARG A 32 3.76 4.79 -6.13
CA ARG A 32 5.13 4.32 -6.16
C ARG A 32 6.09 5.42 -5.72
N SER A 33 6.00 6.60 -6.32
CA SER A 33 6.89 7.72 -5.99
C SER A 33 6.78 8.10 -4.52
N ALA A 34 5.55 8.31 -4.01
CA ALA A 34 5.32 8.64 -2.61
C ALA A 34 5.79 7.53 -1.66
N GLY A 35 5.58 6.26 -2.01
CA GLY A 35 6.11 5.12 -1.27
C GLY A 35 7.63 5.12 -1.25
N VAL A 36 8.28 5.33 -2.40
CA VAL A 36 9.75 5.34 -2.48
C VAL A 36 10.32 6.44 -1.60
N ASP A 37 9.75 7.64 -1.67
CA ASP A 37 10.16 8.76 -0.84
C ASP A 37 9.97 8.45 0.66
N LEU A 38 8.82 7.87 1.03
CA LEU A 38 8.53 7.47 2.40
C LEU A 38 9.54 6.43 2.92
N PHE A 39 9.70 5.30 2.24
CA PHE A 39 10.53 4.20 2.75
C PHE A 39 12.03 4.50 2.64
N SER A 40 12.46 5.25 1.62
CA SER A 40 13.85 5.74 1.55
C SER A 40 14.15 6.76 2.65
N GLY A 41 13.19 7.64 2.94
CA GLY A 41 13.27 8.56 4.07
C GLY A 41 13.33 7.81 5.41
N LEU A 42 12.46 6.82 5.58
CA LEU A 42 12.37 6.01 6.80
C LEU A 42 13.67 5.23 7.03
N ALA A 43 14.22 4.61 5.99
CA ALA A 43 15.51 3.94 6.05
C ALA A 43 16.63 4.89 6.53
N ARG A 44 16.67 6.11 5.99
CA ARG A 44 17.65 7.14 6.37
C ARG A 44 17.48 7.56 7.83
N GLU A 45 16.26 7.82 8.28
CA GLU A 45 15.97 8.26 9.64
C GLU A 45 16.31 7.18 10.67
N LEU A 46 15.94 5.92 10.40
CA LEU A 46 16.31 4.77 11.24
C LEU A 46 17.83 4.59 11.32
N LYS A 47 18.54 4.82 10.21
CA LYS A 47 20.01 4.76 10.18
C LYS A 47 20.66 5.86 11.03
N THR A 48 20.15 7.09 10.97
CA THR A 48 20.60 8.20 11.84
C THR A 48 20.42 7.85 13.32
N ARG A 49 19.39 7.07 13.64
CA ARG A 49 19.09 6.58 15.00
C ARG A 49 19.84 5.31 15.40
N LYS A 50 20.73 4.80 14.55
CA LYS A 50 21.49 3.55 14.75
C LYS A 50 20.61 2.30 14.87
N GLU A 51 19.43 2.32 14.26
CA GLU A 51 18.53 1.16 14.16
C GLU A 51 18.81 0.43 12.83
N ASP A 52 20.02 -0.09 12.66
CA ASP A 52 20.51 -0.62 11.38
C ASP A 52 19.65 -1.77 10.82
N SER A 53 19.13 -2.64 11.68
CA SER A 53 18.24 -3.74 11.26
C SER A 53 16.91 -3.22 10.72
N SER A 54 16.30 -2.23 11.38
CA SER A 54 15.02 -1.64 10.94
C SER A 54 15.23 -0.82 9.66
N SER A 55 16.34 -0.08 9.59
CA SER A 55 16.75 0.66 8.40
C SER A 55 16.87 -0.28 7.19
N LYS A 56 17.54 -1.43 7.36
CA LYS A 56 17.66 -2.43 6.29
C LYS A 56 16.32 -3.01 5.85
N LYS A 57 15.39 -3.28 6.79
CA LYS A 57 14.03 -3.71 6.43
C LYS A 57 13.28 -2.66 5.60
N ALA A 58 13.45 -1.37 5.89
CA ALA A 58 12.85 -0.30 5.10
C ALA A 58 13.44 -0.21 3.67
N GLU A 59 14.76 -0.36 3.53
CA GLU A 59 15.43 -0.46 2.22
C GLU A 59 14.94 -1.68 1.44
N ASP A 60 14.92 -2.85 2.09
CA ASP A 60 14.49 -4.09 1.47
C ASP A 60 13.02 -4.03 1.07
N PHE A 61 12.15 -3.41 1.88
CA PHE A 61 10.75 -3.20 1.53
C PHE A 61 10.62 -2.35 0.26
N ASN A 62 11.34 -1.21 0.21
CA ASN A 62 11.36 -0.32 -0.94
C ASN A 62 11.80 -1.04 -2.21
N ASP A 63 12.94 -1.74 -2.15
CA ASP A 63 13.55 -2.37 -3.31
C ASP A 63 12.76 -3.58 -3.79
N ASN A 64 12.20 -4.36 -2.86
CA ASN A 64 11.41 -5.53 -3.19
C ASN A 64 10.03 -5.17 -3.72
N TRP A 65 9.34 -4.20 -3.15
CA TRP A 65 7.90 -4.01 -3.43
C TRP A 65 7.58 -2.78 -4.27
N LEU A 66 8.44 -1.75 -4.23
CA LEU A 66 8.26 -0.52 -5.02
C LEU A 66 9.15 -0.46 -6.27
N SER A 67 9.96 -1.50 -6.52
CA SER A 67 10.59 -1.70 -7.82
C SER A 67 9.53 -1.98 -8.91
N VAL A 68 9.83 -1.53 -10.12
CA VAL A 68 8.93 -1.73 -11.27
C VAL A 68 8.98 -3.19 -11.75
N LEU A 69 10.17 -3.79 -11.74
CA LEU A 69 10.44 -5.10 -12.31
C LEU A 69 10.65 -6.16 -11.23
N GLY A 70 9.91 -7.26 -11.34
CA GLY A 70 10.03 -8.45 -10.51
C GLY A 70 8.93 -9.44 -10.88
N VAL A 71 9.29 -10.72 -11.06
CA VAL A 71 8.31 -11.76 -11.49
C VAL A 71 7.38 -12.18 -10.34
N GLN A 72 7.90 -12.13 -9.10
CA GLN A 72 7.18 -12.46 -7.86
C GLN A 72 7.22 -11.31 -6.84
N LYS A 73 7.85 -10.20 -7.19
CA LYS A 73 8.04 -9.01 -6.36
C LYS A 73 7.84 -7.76 -7.22
N GLY A 74 7.87 -6.59 -6.59
CA GLY A 74 7.68 -5.31 -7.25
C GLY A 74 6.26 -5.13 -7.81
N LEU A 75 6.01 -3.98 -8.42
CA LEU A 75 4.67 -3.64 -8.93
C LEU A 75 4.15 -4.65 -9.96
N THR A 76 5.04 -5.22 -10.79
CA THR A 76 4.67 -6.24 -11.77
C THR A 76 4.20 -7.54 -11.10
N GLY A 77 4.93 -8.02 -10.09
CA GLY A 77 4.56 -9.22 -9.34
C GLY A 77 3.26 -9.05 -8.55
N LEU A 78 3.05 -7.87 -7.98
CA LEU A 78 1.82 -7.51 -7.26
C LEU A 78 0.61 -7.44 -8.20
N ALA A 79 0.75 -6.79 -9.36
CA ALA A 79 -0.30 -6.72 -10.37
C ALA A 79 -0.65 -8.13 -10.90
N LYS A 80 0.36 -8.92 -11.26
CA LYS A 80 0.17 -10.30 -11.71
C LYS A 80 -0.59 -11.13 -10.67
N ASP A 81 -0.19 -11.05 -9.40
CA ASP A 81 -0.90 -11.74 -8.31
C ASP A 81 -2.37 -11.26 -8.24
N PHE A 82 -2.59 -9.94 -8.25
CA PHE A 82 -3.93 -9.37 -8.20
C PHE A 82 -4.86 -9.90 -9.32
N THR A 83 -4.36 -9.92 -10.58
CA THR A 83 -5.15 -10.31 -11.77
C THR A 83 -5.48 -11.78 -11.78
N LEU A 84 -4.48 -12.61 -11.55
CA LEU A 84 -4.67 -14.04 -11.69
C LEU A 84 -5.53 -14.60 -10.55
N ASN A 85 -5.45 -13.99 -9.36
CA ASN A 85 -6.01 -14.58 -8.16
C ASN A 85 -7.23 -13.88 -7.57
N TYR A 86 -7.52 -12.62 -7.93
CA TYR A 86 -8.56 -11.84 -7.24
C TYR A 86 -9.47 -11.03 -8.17
N LEU A 87 -8.95 -10.54 -9.30
CA LEU A 87 -9.76 -9.78 -10.25
C LEU A 87 -10.95 -10.61 -10.75
N GLY A 88 -12.17 -10.07 -10.60
CA GLY A 88 -13.41 -10.70 -11.07
C GLY A 88 -13.86 -11.90 -10.22
N ARG A 89 -13.23 -12.16 -9.08
CA ARG A 89 -13.67 -13.21 -8.16
C ARG A 89 -14.59 -12.63 -7.09
N GLU A 90 -15.86 -13.04 -7.08
CA GLU A 90 -16.85 -12.62 -6.09
C GLU A 90 -16.33 -12.74 -4.65
N SER A 91 -15.72 -13.89 -4.33
CA SER A 91 -15.14 -14.13 -3.00
C SER A 91 -14.09 -13.11 -2.55
N TYR A 92 -13.41 -12.39 -3.46
CA TYR A 92 -12.54 -11.28 -3.08
C TYR A 92 -13.37 -10.04 -2.75
N HIS A 93 -14.31 -9.67 -3.62
CA HIS A 93 -15.16 -8.50 -3.46
C HIS A 93 -16.09 -8.59 -2.25
N ASP A 94 -16.53 -9.79 -1.87
CA ASP A 94 -17.38 -10.00 -0.68
C ASP A 94 -16.61 -9.84 0.64
N ARG A 95 -15.28 -9.95 0.62
CA ARG A 95 -14.44 -10.04 1.82
C ARG A 95 -13.45 -8.88 1.98
N ASN A 96 -13.29 -8.02 0.97
CA ASN A 96 -12.31 -6.95 1.00
C ASN A 96 -12.79 -5.67 1.72
N GLY A 97 -14.07 -5.59 2.12
CA GLY A 97 -14.63 -4.43 2.82
C GLY A 97 -13.80 -3.96 4.02
N PRO A 98 -13.43 -4.83 4.98
CA PRO A 98 -12.60 -4.44 6.12
C PRO A 98 -11.23 -3.88 5.75
N LEU A 99 -10.60 -4.39 4.68
CA LEU A 99 -9.34 -3.86 4.16
C LEU A 99 -9.54 -2.44 3.59
N VAL A 100 -10.60 -2.24 2.80
CA VAL A 100 -10.95 -0.94 2.24
C VAL A 100 -11.20 0.09 3.35
N ASP A 101 -11.92 -0.30 4.40
CA ASP A 101 -12.20 0.58 5.54
C ASP A 101 -10.92 0.95 6.30
N ALA A 102 -10.01 0.00 6.49
CA ALA A 102 -8.71 0.27 7.12
C ALA A 102 -7.87 1.26 6.28
N LEU A 103 -7.87 1.11 4.95
CA LEU A 103 -7.19 2.05 4.05
C LEU A 103 -7.79 3.46 4.13
N LYS A 104 -9.12 3.58 4.19
CA LYS A 104 -9.81 4.86 4.38
C LYS A 104 -9.44 5.52 5.70
N GLN A 105 -9.33 4.74 6.78
CA GLN A 105 -8.92 5.24 8.09
C GLN A 105 -7.49 5.77 8.05
N VAL A 106 -6.53 5.00 7.53
CA VAL A 106 -5.14 5.46 7.34
C VAL A 106 -5.10 6.75 6.53
N SER A 107 -5.78 6.78 5.37
CA SER A 107 -5.80 7.97 4.51
C SER A 107 -6.39 9.21 5.22
N SER A 108 -7.45 9.03 6.01
CA SER A 108 -8.07 10.13 6.76
C SER A 108 -7.15 10.72 7.84
N MET A 109 -6.26 9.90 8.39
CA MET A 109 -5.31 10.27 9.44
C MET A 109 -3.99 10.82 8.88
N LEU A 110 -3.72 10.67 7.59
CA LEU A 110 -2.56 11.32 6.98
C LEU A 110 -2.80 12.84 6.95
N GLY A 111 -1.93 13.57 7.64
CA GLY A 111 -1.94 15.02 7.75
C GLY A 111 -0.63 15.52 8.33
N ASP A 112 -0.44 16.83 8.31
CA ASP A 112 0.74 17.47 8.86
C ASP A 112 0.62 17.58 10.39
N GLY A 113 1.70 17.31 11.10
CA GLY A 113 1.80 17.60 12.54
C GLY A 113 1.01 16.66 13.44
N LEU A 114 1.02 15.35 13.17
CA LEU A 114 0.42 14.35 14.07
C LEU A 114 1.09 14.39 15.45
N ASP A 115 0.27 14.42 16.49
CA ASP A 115 0.75 14.22 17.85
C ASP A 115 1.08 12.74 18.14
N GLU A 116 1.58 12.44 19.34
CA GLU A 116 2.02 11.08 19.71
C GLU A 116 0.86 10.07 19.75
N ASP A 117 -0.34 10.49 20.16
CA ASP A 117 -1.52 9.65 20.24
C ASP A 117 -2.09 9.38 18.84
N GLU A 118 -2.14 10.41 18.01
CA GLU A 118 -2.53 10.33 16.60
C GLU A 118 -1.59 9.43 15.81
N LEU A 119 -0.28 9.55 16.03
CA LEU A 119 0.73 8.70 15.43
C LEU A 119 0.59 7.23 15.85
N SER A 120 0.41 6.99 17.16
CA SER A 120 0.21 5.64 17.69
C SER A 120 -1.05 5.00 17.11
N SER A 121 -2.11 5.80 16.97
CA SER A 121 -3.34 5.39 16.31
C SER A 121 -3.14 5.12 14.81
N LEU A 122 -2.36 5.95 14.11
CA LEU A 122 -2.03 5.76 12.69
C LEU A 122 -1.26 4.44 12.48
N LEU A 123 -0.23 4.20 13.27
CA LEU A 123 0.54 2.95 13.23
C LEU A 123 -0.35 1.72 13.46
N ARG A 124 -1.26 1.80 14.44
CA ARG A 124 -2.24 0.73 14.68
C ARG A 124 -3.13 0.51 13.45
N GLN A 125 -3.58 1.57 12.78
CA GLN A 125 -4.37 1.42 11.55
C GLN A 125 -3.56 0.88 10.37
N MET A 126 -2.30 1.28 10.21
CA MET A 126 -1.42 0.71 9.19
C MET A 126 -1.20 -0.80 9.42
N LYS A 127 -1.02 -1.22 10.67
CA LYS A 127 -0.95 -2.65 11.02
C LYS A 127 -2.28 -3.36 10.70
N LYS A 128 -3.42 -2.72 10.97
CA LYS A 128 -4.74 -3.26 10.63
C LYS A 128 -4.90 -3.48 9.12
N VAL A 129 -4.43 -2.57 8.27
CA VAL A 129 -4.38 -2.78 6.81
C VAL A 129 -3.61 -4.06 6.48
N CYS A 130 -2.46 -4.29 7.11
CA CYS A 130 -1.68 -5.51 6.91
C CYS A 130 -2.43 -6.77 7.35
N PHE A 131 -3.05 -6.74 8.52
CA PHE A 131 -3.84 -7.87 9.02
C PHE A 131 -5.03 -8.21 8.13
N GLU A 132 -5.87 -7.22 7.80
CA GLU A 132 -7.05 -7.47 6.96
C GLU A 132 -6.64 -7.87 5.54
N GLY A 133 -5.62 -7.25 4.97
CA GLY A 133 -5.13 -7.62 3.65
C GLY A 133 -4.56 -9.04 3.60
N LYS A 134 -3.84 -9.49 4.64
CA LYS A 134 -3.37 -10.88 4.73
C LYS A 134 -4.50 -11.91 4.88
N ARG A 135 -5.68 -11.52 5.36
CA ARG A 135 -6.87 -12.39 5.40
C ARG A 135 -7.56 -12.51 4.04
N VAL A 136 -7.40 -11.49 3.20
CA VAL A 136 -7.96 -11.42 1.86
C VAL A 136 -7.06 -12.10 0.83
N PHE A 137 -5.75 -11.88 0.92
CA PHE A 137 -4.77 -12.41 -0.02
C PHE A 137 -4.24 -13.79 0.41
N ALA A 138 -4.09 -14.69 -0.56
CA ALA A 138 -3.62 -16.04 -0.34
C ALA A 138 -2.16 -16.05 0.16
N SER A 139 -1.88 -16.89 1.16
CA SER A 139 -0.53 -17.12 1.66
C SER A 139 0.39 -17.61 0.53
N GLY A 140 1.60 -17.06 0.44
CA GLY A 140 2.56 -17.31 -0.64
C GLY A 140 2.29 -16.51 -1.93
N GLY A 141 1.26 -15.66 -1.96
CA GLY A 141 1.06 -14.66 -3.01
C GLY A 141 1.84 -13.37 -2.74
N SER A 142 2.29 -12.70 -3.80
CA SER A 142 3.05 -11.44 -3.73
C SER A 142 2.40 -10.38 -2.84
N LEU A 143 1.07 -10.23 -2.91
CA LEU A 143 0.35 -9.24 -2.09
C LEU A 143 0.37 -9.61 -0.60
N HIS A 144 0.23 -10.88 -0.27
CA HIS A 144 0.30 -11.36 1.11
C HIS A 144 1.73 -11.21 1.67
N GLU A 145 2.74 -11.51 0.87
CA GLU A 145 4.16 -11.35 1.23
C GLU A 145 4.50 -9.88 1.47
N MET A 146 4.12 -8.97 0.57
CA MET A 146 4.30 -7.52 0.76
C MET A 146 3.70 -7.03 2.07
N LEU A 147 2.47 -7.43 2.40
CA LEU A 147 1.83 -7.03 3.65
C LEU A 147 2.48 -7.65 4.89
N SER A 148 3.11 -8.82 4.74
CA SER A 148 3.87 -9.45 5.82
C SER A 148 5.16 -8.69 6.10
N ASP A 149 5.90 -8.33 5.04
CA ASP A 149 7.11 -7.50 5.14
C ASP A 149 6.79 -6.11 5.71
N LEU A 150 5.68 -5.50 5.27
CA LEU A 150 5.22 -4.22 5.81
C LEU A 150 4.88 -4.32 7.30
N LEU A 151 4.17 -5.37 7.72
CA LEU A 151 3.84 -5.57 9.13
C LEU A 151 5.09 -5.74 9.98
N GLU A 152 6.03 -6.57 9.55
CA GLU A 152 7.32 -6.74 10.22
C GLU A 152 8.08 -5.42 10.34
N LEU A 153 8.07 -4.60 9.29
CA LEU A 153 8.69 -3.28 9.31
C LEU A 153 7.98 -2.39 10.33
N LEU A 154 6.64 -2.32 10.35
CA LEU A 154 5.88 -1.50 11.30
C LEU A 154 6.01 -1.93 12.77
N GLU A 155 6.46 -3.16 13.01
CA GLU A 155 6.75 -3.70 14.34
C GLU A 155 8.23 -3.56 14.73
N SER A 156 9.07 -3.05 13.83
CA SER A 156 10.50 -2.90 14.06
C SER A 156 10.80 -1.71 14.97
N LYS A 157 11.93 -1.80 15.68
CA LYS A 157 12.39 -0.78 16.63
C LYS A 157 12.70 0.53 15.92
N GLY A 158 12.37 1.66 16.56
CA GLY A 158 12.66 3.01 16.05
C GLY A 158 11.62 3.55 15.06
N ILE A 159 10.64 2.75 14.66
CA ILE A 159 9.65 3.15 13.65
C ILE A 159 8.74 4.25 14.18
N GLN A 160 8.27 4.13 15.42
CA GLN A 160 7.40 5.13 16.03
C GLN A 160 8.10 6.49 16.09
N GLU A 161 9.40 6.51 16.35
CA GLU A 161 10.15 7.75 16.46
C GLU A 161 10.61 8.28 15.09
N ALA A 162 10.82 7.41 14.10
CA ALA A 162 11.27 7.80 12.76
C ALA A 162 10.13 8.24 11.83
N LEU A 163 8.95 7.60 11.94
CA LEU A 163 7.84 7.78 11.03
C LEU A 163 7.32 9.24 10.93
N PRO A 164 7.19 10.02 12.04
CA PRO A 164 6.75 11.42 11.96
C PRO A 164 7.62 12.30 11.08
N HIS A 165 8.94 12.03 11.02
CA HIS A 165 9.90 12.83 10.25
C HIS A 165 9.76 12.64 8.74
N VAL A 166 9.09 11.57 8.31
CA VAL A 166 8.94 11.20 6.89
C VAL A 166 7.50 11.25 6.41
N LEU A 167 6.52 11.27 7.33
CA LEU A 167 5.09 11.40 7.02
C LEU A 167 4.71 12.80 6.52
N GLY A 168 5.45 13.84 6.90
CA GLY A 168 5.17 15.24 6.54
C GLY A 168 5.25 15.57 5.04
N ALA A 169 5.59 14.60 4.19
CA ALA A 169 5.64 14.74 2.74
C ALA A 169 4.44 14.09 2.00
N SER A 170 3.46 13.56 2.73
CA SER A 170 2.63 12.45 2.22
C SER A 170 1.30 12.84 1.54
N SER A 171 1.10 14.09 1.11
CA SER A 171 -0.13 14.49 0.40
C SER A 171 -0.41 13.60 -0.83
N GLN A 172 0.65 13.19 -1.54
CA GLN A 172 0.59 12.25 -2.65
C GLN A 172 0.24 10.82 -2.21
N LEU A 173 0.72 10.38 -1.06
CA LEU A 173 0.37 9.07 -0.50
C LEU A 173 -1.10 9.03 -0.09
N LYS A 174 -1.58 10.09 0.55
CA LYS A 174 -3.00 10.26 0.88
C LYS A 174 -3.88 10.22 -0.36
N GLU A 175 -3.49 10.95 -1.41
CA GLU A 175 -4.21 10.92 -2.69
C GLU A 175 -4.25 9.51 -3.30
N ALA A 176 -3.13 8.80 -3.30
CA ALA A 176 -3.05 7.44 -3.81
C ALA A 176 -3.90 6.46 -2.98
N LEU A 177 -3.85 6.53 -1.65
CA LEU A 177 -4.65 5.68 -0.77
C LEU A 177 -6.14 5.96 -0.92
N ASN A 178 -6.54 7.22 -1.05
CA ASN A 178 -7.93 7.59 -1.35
C ASN A 178 -8.40 6.94 -2.65
N TYR A 179 -7.59 7.01 -3.71
CA TYR A 179 -7.92 6.39 -4.99
C TYR A 179 -8.11 4.87 -4.86
N PHE A 180 -7.18 4.16 -4.21
CA PHE A 180 -7.26 2.70 -4.07
C PHE A 180 -8.35 2.22 -3.11
N SER A 181 -8.77 3.06 -2.17
CA SER A 181 -9.89 2.76 -1.29
C SER A 181 -11.27 2.91 -1.96
N GLY A 182 -11.30 3.35 -3.22
CA GLY A 182 -12.51 3.59 -3.97
C GLY A 182 -13.31 4.79 -3.46
N PRO A 183 -14.44 5.12 -4.12
CA PRO A 183 -15.30 6.19 -3.64
C PRO A 183 -15.73 5.94 -2.20
N ARG A 184 -15.83 7.01 -1.41
CA ARG A 184 -16.67 6.99 -0.21
C ARG A 184 -18.07 6.71 -0.72
N VAL A 185 -18.62 5.54 -0.42
CA VAL A 185 -20.08 5.37 -0.48
C VAL A 185 -20.59 6.35 0.57
N ALA A 186 -21.05 7.51 0.12
CA ALA A 186 -21.87 8.34 0.99
C ALA A 186 -23.04 7.44 1.36
N ASN A 187 -23.23 7.19 2.66
CA ASN A 187 -24.51 6.67 3.12
C ASN A 187 -25.54 7.78 2.86
N GLU A 188 -25.96 7.94 1.62
CA GLU A 188 -27.23 8.54 1.27
C GLU A 188 -28.26 7.44 1.49
N GLU A 189 -28.82 7.48 2.70
CA GLU A 189 -30.15 7.03 3.10
C GLU A 189 -30.79 5.95 2.20
N LEU A 190 -30.73 4.70 2.66
CA LEU A 190 -31.76 3.69 2.40
C LEU A 190 -32.73 3.67 3.58
#